data_AF-A3WXT2-F1
#
_entry.id   AF-A3WXT2-F1
#
_cell.length_a   1.000
_cell.length_b   1.000
_cell.length_c   1.000
_cell.angle_alpha   90.00
_cell.angle_beta   90.00
_cell.angle_gamma   90.00
#
_symmetry.space_group_name_H-M   'P 1'
#
loop_
_entity.id
_entity.type
_entity.pdbx_description
1 polymer ?
#
loop_
_entity_poly.entity_id
_entity_poly.type
_entity_poly.pdbx_seq_one_letter_code
_entity_poly.pdbx_strand_id
1 'polypeptide(L)'
;MNLATPLFDNSLPAIRTSIAGISNAKYEQLTDGSKEIYKQVLRIFERHKLEYFLFAGAIVGYVRNGRMPPWNDDLDVIIFEDQIQIFENRILPLLRECGYACWPVAAPYTGGGYHILALQQDANSRRASIELADGIPVVVPWAQIDVFYTSVDEAGFIRNLSNWGMYHTKEVPETWVRPGTFIHLDSFRARVFSNYEDDIRHEYGNVAANIVVHSHDKVALKLMGSDWEKFEFDYDALLSTRVRGIPPSLSRKRLAEFVPDANRRFETSADENFDAIAKTICEDALGHVTLTGADQSFWVLDLKRLFPSVKLEVLIGTEREAKRAVHLRRFIDSVQFSDPTIRKIYEDCLLANDTTISRRSGST
;
A
#
# COMPACT_ATOMS: atom_id res chain seq x y z
N MET A 1 -19.23 -7.98 -3.15
CA MET A 1 -18.15 -8.13 -4.16
C MET A 1 -18.12 -9.57 -4.62
N ASN A 2 -17.88 -9.82 -5.91
CA ASN A 2 -17.72 -11.17 -6.45
C ASN A 2 -16.43 -11.79 -5.88
N LEU A 3 -16.57 -12.89 -5.11
CA LEU A 3 -15.48 -13.66 -4.48
C LEU A 3 -14.64 -14.48 -5.50
N ALA A 4 -14.81 -14.26 -6.80
CA ALA A 4 -14.26 -15.11 -7.86
C ALA A 4 -12.82 -14.77 -8.26
N THR A 5 -12.29 -13.60 -7.88
CA THR A 5 -10.88 -13.28 -8.13
C THR A 5 -10.05 -13.77 -6.94
N PRO A 6 -8.99 -14.56 -7.16
CA PRO A 6 -8.05 -14.93 -6.10
C PRO A 6 -7.61 -13.68 -5.33
N LEU A 7 -7.60 -13.74 -4.00
CA LEU A 7 -7.13 -12.62 -3.17
C LEU A 7 -5.67 -12.27 -3.45
N PHE A 8 -4.90 -13.26 -3.91
CA PHE A 8 -3.48 -13.13 -4.20
C PHE A 8 -3.12 -13.83 -5.52
N ASP A 9 -2.08 -13.33 -6.18
CA ASP A 9 -1.34 -14.11 -7.17
C ASP A 9 -0.41 -15.10 -6.45
N ASN A 10 -0.83 -16.37 -6.43
CA ASN A 10 -0.11 -17.45 -5.78
C ASN A 10 1.17 -17.87 -6.53
N SER A 11 1.41 -17.34 -7.74
CA SER A 11 2.68 -17.54 -8.46
C SER A 11 3.80 -16.65 -7.91
N LEU A 12 3.47 -15.56 -7.20
CA LEU A 12 4.45 -14.64 -6.63
C LEU A 12 5.04 -15.19 -5.31
N PRO A 13 6.29 -14.82 -4.95
CA PRO A 13 6.82 -15.19 -3.65
C PRO A 13 6.12 -14.40 -2.52
N ALA A 14 5.88 -15.04 -1.36
CA ALA A 14 5.23 -14.42 -0.20
C ALA A 14 5.97 -13.19 0.39
N ILE A 15 7.20 -12.96 -0.06
CA ILE A 15 8.00 -11.78 0.30
C ILE A 15 7.36 -10.49 -0.22
N ARG A 16 6.56 -10.58 -1.30
CA ARG A 16 5.84 -9.46 -1.92
C ARG A 16 4.52 -9.09 -1.23
N THR A 17 4.19 -9.70 -0.09
CA THR A 17 2.95 -9.45 0.65
C THR A 17 3.15 -8.97 2.08
N SER A 18 4.40 -8.92 2.52
CA SER A 18 4.80 -8.80 3.92
C SER A 18 4.23 -7.55 4.61
N ILE A 19 3.18 -7.68 5.42
CA ILE A 19 2.83 -6.70 6.47
C ILE A 19 3.35 -7.21 7.82
N ALA A 20 3.25 -8.52 8.06
CA ALA A 20 3.67 -9.24 9.27
C ALA A 20 5.17 -9.56 9.33
N GLY A 21 5.97 -9.04 8.41
CA GLY A 21 7.41 -9.11 8.59
C GLY A 21 8.03 -10.50 8.42
N ILE A 22 7.46 -11.37 7.61
CA ILE A 22 8.12 -12.64 7.23
C ILE A 22 9.46 -12.37 6.50
N SER A 23 9.72 -11.10 6.15
CA SER A 23 10.98 -10.60 5.65
C SER A 23 11.78 -9.78 6.65
N ASN A 24 13.01 -10.24 6.96
CA ASN A 24 14.10 -9.41 7.51
C ASN A 24 14.63 -8.41 6.46
N ALA A 25 13.81 -7.98 5.50
CA ALA A 25 14.27 -7.12 4.43
C ALA A 25 14.49 -5.71 5.00
N LYS A 26 15.74 -5.26 4.96
CA LYS A 26 16.12 -3.84 5.18
C LYS A 26 15.73 -2.94 3.98
N TYR A 27 14.82 -3.39 3.12
CA TYR A 27 14.50 -2.77 1.84
C TYR A 27 13.00 -2.51 1.75
N GLU A 28 12.64 -1.31 1.32
CA GLU A 28 11.25 -0.97 0.97
C GLU A 28 10.85 -1.76 -0.28
N GLN A 29 9.63 -2.31 -0.26
CA GLN A 29 9.12 -3.21 -1.29
C GLN A 29 7.66 -2.89 -1.54
N LEU A 30 7.25 -3.00 -2.80
CA LEU A 30 5.86 -2.87 -3.18
C LEU A 30 5.11 -4.12 -2.74
N THR A 31 4.21 -3.97 -1.76
CA THR A 31 3.40 -5.09 -1.26
C THR A 31 1.98 -5.10 -1.82
N ASP A 32 1.35 -6.28 -1.85
CA ASP A 32 -0.09 -6.38 -2.14
C ASP A 32 -0.95 -5.54 -1.17
N GLY A 33 -0.50 -5.38 0.07
CA GLY A 33 -1.10 -4.47 1.05
C GLY A 33 -1.01 -3.02 0.60
N SER A 34 0.17 -2.57 0.19
CA SER A 34 0.39 -1.22 -0.34
C SER A 34 -0.50 -0.95 -1.55
N LYS A 35 -0.61 -1.90 -2.50
CA LYS A 35 -1.47 -1.77 -3.68
C LYS A 35 -2.94 -1.59 -3.34
N GLU A 36 -3.48 -2.37 -2.38
CA GLU A 36 -4.88 -2.22 -1.97
C GLU A 36 -5.12 -0.88 -1.25
N ILE A 37 -4.14 -0.39 -0.49
CA ILE A 37 -4.23 0.93 0.15
C ILE A 37 -4.17 2.06 -0.87
N TYR A 38 -3.23 2.02 -1.81
CA TYR A 38 -3.13 2.98 -2.92
C TYR A 38 -4.45 3.08 -3.66
N LYS A 39 -5.03 1.94 -4.01
CA LYS A 39 -6.36 1.86 -4.63
C LYS A 39 -7.45 2.49 -3.79
N GLN A 40 -7.44 2.38 -2.46
CA GLN A 40 -8.44 3.01 -1.59
C GLN A 40 -8.30 4.54 -1.61
N VAL A 41 -7.09 5.08 -1.45
CA VAL A 41 -6.87 6.53 -1.44
C VAL A 41 -7.17 7.15 -2.81
N LEU A 42 -6.70 6.56 -3.91
CA LEU A 42 -7.00 7.07 -5.25
C LEU A 42 -8.49 7.01 -5.57
N ARG A 43 -9.23 6.02 -5.06
CA ARG A 43 -10.71 5.98 -5.16
C ARG A 43 -11.37 7.17 -4.45
N ILE A 44 -10.85 7.59 -3.30
CA ILE A 44 -11.33 8.79 -2.60
C ILE A 44 -11.08 10.03 -3.46
N PHE A 45 -9.89 10.18 -4.05
CA PHE A 45 -9.58 11.30 -4.95
C PHE A 45 -10.56 11.35 -6.13
N GLU A 46 -10.72 10.24 -6.84
CA GLU A 46 -11.62 10.14 -7.99
C GLU A 46 -13.08 10.45 -7.62
N ARG A 47 -13.56 9.92 -6.49
CA ARG A 47 -14.93 10.12 -6.02
C ARG A 47 -15.23 11.59 -5.73
N HIS A 48 -14.24 12.31 -5.19
CA HIS A 48 -14.36 13.72 -4.89
C HIS A 48 -14.03 14.61 -6.08
N LYS A 49 -13.80 14.01 -7.27
CA LYS A 49 -13.43 14.71 -8.49
C LYS A 49 -12.17 15.56 -8.33
N LEU A 50 -11.25 15.11 -7.46
CA LEU A 50 -9.92 15.70 -7.37
C LEU A 50 -9.19 15.39 -8.66
N GLU A 51 -8.71 16.43 -9.33
CA GLU A 51 -7.80 16.27 -10.45
C GLU A 51 -6.39 16.03 -9.91
N TYR A 52 -6.00 14.76 -9.83
CA TYR A 52 -4.66 14.32 -9.44
C TYR A 52 -3.97 13.63 -10.61
N PHE A 53 -2.64 13.60 -10.60
CA PHE A 53 -1.86 12.88 -11.60
C PHE A 53 -0.70 12.14 -10.97
N LEU A 54 -0.68 10.81 -11.11
CA LEU A 54 0.43 9.95 -10.74
C LEU A 54 1.59 10.18 -11.71
N PHE A 55 2.81 10.29 -11.17
CA PHE A 55 4.00 10.61 -11.94
C PHE A 55 5.26 9.95 -11.36
N ALA A 56 6.43 10.28 -11.91
CA ALA A 56 7.75 9.88 -11.40
C ALA A 56 7.95 8.35 -11.26
N GLY A 57 8.59 7.91 -10.17
CA GLY A 57 9.06 6.53 -9.99
C GLY A 57 7.95 5.49 -10.13
N ALA A 58 6.73 5.83 -9.70
CA ALA A 58 5.57 4.96 -9.74
C ALA A 58 5.19 4.51 -11.16
N ILE A 59 5.44 5.34 -12.18
CA ILE A 59 5.09 5.05 -13.58
C ILE A 59 6.29 4.64 -14.45
N VAL A 60 7.52 4.72 -13.94
CA VAL A 60 8.73 4.25 -14.66
C VAL A 60 8.61 2.77 -15.04
N GLY A 61 8.20 1.93 -14.08
CA GLY A 61 7.97 0.50 -14.35
C GLY A 61 6.88 0.29 -15.40
N TYR A 62 5.83 1.12 -15.37
CA TYR A 62 4.70 1.01 -16.28
C TYR A 62 5.12 1.30 -17.73
N VAL A 63 5.89 2.37 -17.97
CA VAL A 63 6.44 2.67 -19.30
C VAL A 63 7.36 1.56 -19.80
N ARG A 64 8.08 0.89 -18.90
CA ARG A 64 8.99 -0.21 -19.25
C ARG A 64 8.25 -1.50 -19.61
N ASN A 65 7.35 -1.98 -18.75
CA ASN A 65 6.72 -3.30 -18.91
C ASN A 65 5.26 -3.40 -18.41
N GLY A 66 4.57 -2.26 -18.25
CA GLY A 66 3.16 -2.20 -17.87
C GLY A 66 2.88 -2.54 -16.39
N ARG A 67 3.90 -2.57 -15.53
CA ARG A 67 3.78 -2.93 -14.11
C ARG A 67 4.49 -1.91 -13.22
N MET A 68 4.06 -1.76 -11.98
CA MET A 68 4.84 -0.96 -11.03
C MET A 68 6.18 -1.66 -10.68
N PRO A 69 7.25 -0.90 -10.41
CA PRO A 69 8.51 -1.50 -9.96
C PRO A 69 8.30 -2.30 -8.65
N PRO A 70 8.84 -3.53 -8.52
CA PRO A 70 8.64 -4.33 -7.30
C PRO A 70 9.36 -3.75 -6.06
N TRP A 71 10.31 -2.85 -6.27
CA TRP A 71 11.02 -2.08 -5.24
C TRP A 71 10.42 -0.68 -5.01
N ASN A 72 9.20 -0.43 -5.51
CA ASN A 72 8.51 0.85 -5.28
C ASN A 72 8.11 0.99 -3.80
N ASP A 73 8.47 2.10 -3.20
CA ASP A 73 8.34 2.43 -1.78
C ASP A 73 7.14 3.35 -1.49
N ASP A 74 6.76 4.22 -2.42
CA ASP A 74 5.62 5.14 -2.30
C ASP A 74 4.92 5.46 -3.64
N LEU A 75 3.81 6.21 -3.61
CA LEU A 75 3.21 6.77 -4.81
C LEU A 75 3.28 8.29 -4.80
N ASP A 76 3.87 8.86 -5.84
CA ASP A 76 3.90 10.30 -6.06
C ASP A 76 2.72 10.76 -6.92
N VAL A 77 1.92 11.70 -6.42
CA VAL A 77 0.87 12.38 -7.18
C VAL A 77 1.03 13.89 -7.12
N ILE A 78 0.80 14.58 -8.23
CA ILE A 78 0.62 16.03 -8.22
C ILE A 78 -0.85 16.40 -8.17
N ILE A 79 -1.15 17.53 -7.51
CA ILE A 79 -2.41 18.26 -7.66
C ILE A 79 -2.09 19.73 -7.93
N PHE A 80 -2.88 20.38 -8.79
CA PHE A 80 -2.68 21.79 -9.12
C PHE A 80 -3.27 22.72 -8.06
N GLU A 81 -2.85 23.99 -8.06
CA GLU A 81 -3.30 25.03 -7.11
C GLU A 81 -4.82 25.12 -6.98
N ASP A 82 -5.54 25.01 -8.10
CA ASP A 82 -7.01 25.06 -8.14
C ASP A 82 -7.69 23.85 -7.45
N GLN A 83 -6.93 22.78 -7.21
CA GLN A 83 -7.37 21.56 -6.54
C GLN A 83 -7.02 21.52 -5.04
N ILE A 84 -6.15 22.42 -4.56
CA ILE A 84 -5.70 22.42 -3.15
C ILE A 84 -6.88 22.62 -2.21
N GLN A 85 -7.79 23.55 -2.51
CA GLN A 85 -8.90 23.86 -1.61
C GLN A 85 -9.84 22.65 -1.38
N ILE A 86 -10.15 21.88 -2.43
CA ILE A 86 -10.97 20.68 -2.29
C ILE A 86 -10.19 19.57 -1.58
N PHE A 87 -8.89 19.45 -1.85
CA PHE A 87 -8.04 18.49 -1.17
C PHE A 87 -8.01 18.76 0.34
N GLU A 88 -7.69 19.98 0.77
CA GLU A 88 -7.51 20.32 2.18
C GLU A 88 -8.82 20.37 2.97
N ASN A 89 -9.88 20.94 2.40
CA ASN A 89 -11.12 21.17 3.16
C ASN A 89 -12.05 19.96 3.16
N ARG A 90 -11.84 18.99 2.25
CA ARG A 90 -12.76 17.87 2.08
C ARG A 90 -12.08 16.51 2.10
N ILE A 91 -10.98 16.36 1.38
CA ILE A 91 -10.34 15.04 1.20
C ILE A 91 -9.44 14.71 2.40
N LEU A 92 -8.62 15.65 2.87
CA LEU A 92 -7.78 15.44 4.05
C LEU A 92 -8.58 15.10 5.32
N PRO A 93 -9.69 15.81 5.66
CA PRO A 93 -10.55 15.43 6.79
C PRO A 93 -11.10 14.01 6.63
N LEU A 94 -11.60 13.67 5.44
CA LEU A 94 -12.15 12.35 5.15
C LEU A 94 -11.09 11.24 5.29
N LEU A 95 -9.87 11.46 4.78
CA LEU A 95 -8.77 10.53 4.94
C LEU A 95 -8.42 10.32 6.42
N ARG A 96 -8.39 11.38 7.22
CA ARG A 96 -8.16 11.29 8.67
C ARG A 96 -9.28 10.53 9.39
N GLU A 97 -10.54 10.76 8.99
CA GLU A 97 -11.69 10.01 9.48
C GLU A 97 -11.54 8.51 9.15
N CYS A 98 -11.06 8.19 7.95
CA CYS A 98 -10.73 6.82 7.50
C CYS A 98 -9.46 6.24 8.15
N GLY A 99 -8.83 6.95 9.09
CA GLY A 99 -7.65 6.45 9.81
C GLY A 99 -6.33 6.57 9.09
N TYR A 100 -6.25 7.31 7.98
CA TYR A 100 -4.98 7.67 7.37
C TYR A 100 -4.31 8.80 8.15
N ALA A 101 -3.00 8.69 8.36
CA ALA A 101 -2.23 9.79 8.89
C ALA A 101 -1.87 10.72 7.73
N CYS A 102 -2.24 12.00 7.85
CA CYS A 102 -2.04 12.99 6.81
C CYS A 102 -1.18 14.13 7.35
N TRP A 103 0.11 14.10 7.03
CA TRP A 103 1.09 15.05 7.53
C TRP A 103 1.48 16.05 6.44
N PRO A 104 1.47 17.35 6.71
CA PRO A 104 2.10 18.29 5.79
C PRO A 104 3.60 17.97 5.71
N VAL A 105 4.19 18.20 4.55
CA VAL A 105 5.63 18.02 4.39
C VAL A 105 6.35 18.99 5.32
N ALA A 106 7.38 18.50 6.01
CA ALA A 106 8.12 19.28 6.99
C ALA A 106 9.07 20.29 6.33
N ALA A 107 9.57 21.26 7.13
CA ALA A 107 10.59 22.18 6.70
C ALA A 107 11.83 21.46 6.12
N PRO A 108 12.47 21.98 5.06
CA PRO A 108 12.25 23.30 4.46
C PRO A 108 11.10 23.38 3.44
N TYR A 109 10.35 22.29 3.22
CA TYR A 109 9.35 22.17 2.16
C TYR A 109 7.91 22.42 2.62
N THR A 110 7.74 23.08 3.77
CA THR A 110 6.42 23.40 4.32
C THR A 110 5.58 24.17 3.29
N GLY A 111 4.39 23.67 2.99
CA GLY A 111 3.51 24.21 1.94
C GLY A 111 3.64 23.51 0.58
N GLY A 112 4.60 22.59 0.44
CA GLY A 112 4.83 21.85 -0.81
C GLY A 112 3.90 20.66 -1.02
N GLY A 113 3.15 20.24 0.01
CA GLY A 113 2.29 19.06 -0.09
C GLY A 113 2.05 18.32 1.22
N TYR A 114 1.61 17.06 1.08
CA TYR A 114 1.28 16.15 2.18
C TYR A 114 1.81 14.74 1.94
N HIS A 115 2.24 14.09 3.02
CA HIS A 115 2.37 12.63 3.09
C HIS A 115 1.06 12.03 3.60
N ILE A 116 0.54 11.01 2.92
CA ILE A 116 -0.59 10.19 3.36
C ILE A 116 -0.05 8.79 3.69
N LEU A 117 -0.20 8.38 4.96
CA LEU A 117 0.29 7.09 5.45
C LEU A 117 -0.85 6.23 5.96
N ALA A 118 -0.79 4.94 5.65
CA ALA A 118 -1.61 3.91 6.26
C ALA A 118 -0.78 3.00 7.18
N LEU A 119 -1.48 2.22 8.00
CA LEU A 119 -0.88 1.20 8.88
C LEU A 119 0.13 1.72 9.92
N GLN A 120 0.13 3.02 10.24
CA GLN A 120 1.04 3.57 11.27
C GLN A 120 0.77 2.99 12.66
N GLN A 121 1.84 2.72 13.42
CA GLN A 121 1.75 2.35 14.83
C GLN A 121 1.39 3.56 15.69
N ASP A 122 2.09 4.67 15.56
CA ASP A 122 1.80 5.89 16.31
C ASP A 122 2.10 7.12 15.45
N ALA A 123 1.81 8.31 15.99
CA ALA A 123 2.00 9.58 15.28
C ALA A 123 3.48 9.89 14.92
N ASN A 124 4.45 9.20 15.53
CA ASN A 124 5.88 9.49 15.42
C ASN A 124 6.67 8.38 14.72
N SER A 125 6.08 7.21 14.51
CA SER A 125 6.71 6.06 13.88
C SER A 125 6.45 6.12 12.38
N ARG A 126 7.50 6.48 11.64
CA ARG A 126 7.56 6.21 10.19
C ARG A 126 7.67 4.71 9.90
N ARG A 127 7.95 3.89 10.93
CA ARG A 127 8.18 2.44 10.85
C ARG A 127 7.57 1.79 12.09
N ALA A 128 6.54 0.98 11.88
CA ALA A 128 5.95 0.16 12.93
C ALA A 128 6.82 -1.10 13.11
N SER A 129 7.32 -1.36 14.32
CA SER A 129 8.08 -2.58 14.61
C SER A 129 7.15 -3.62 15.22
N ILE A 130 7.12 -4.82 14.64
CA ILE A 130 6.48 -6.00 15.22
C ILE A 130 7.58 -6.95 15.65
N GLU A 131 7.60 -7.29 16.93
CA GLU A 131 8.57 -8.26 17.46
C GLU A 131 8.09 -9.68 17.13
N LEU A 132 8.91 -10.44 16.39
CA LEU A 132 8.67 -11.86 16.13
C LEU A 132 9.14 -12.72 17.31
N ALA A 133 8.73 -13.98 17.33
CA ALA A 133 9.07 -14.99 18.36
C ALA A 133 10.56 -15.04 18.74
N ASP A 134 11.45 -14.72 17.79
CA ASP A 134 12.91 -14.79 17.96
C ASP A 134 13.54 -13.45 18.41
N GLY A 135 12.74 -12.47 18.86
CA GLY A 135 13.22 -11.14 19.27
C GLY A 135 13.71 -10.28 18.11
N ILE A 136 13.34 -10.62 16.87
CA ILE A 136 13.67 -9.84 15.69
C ILE A 136 12.57 -8.81 15.44
N PRO A 137 12.87 -7.50 15.55
CA PRO A 137 11.92 -6.46 15.20
C PRO A 137 11.77 -6.39 13.68
N VAL A 138 10.54 -6.52 13.20
CA VAL A 138 10.23 -6.37 11.78
C VAL A 138 9.43 -5.12 11.53
N VAL A 139 9.85 -4.36 10.53
CA VAL A 139 9.17 -3.14 10.12
C VAL A 139 7.99 -3.49 9.22
N VAL A 140 6.78 -3.15 9.65
CA VAL A 140 5.60 -3.19 8.77
C VAL A 140 5.82 -2.16 7.66
N PRO A 141 5.86 -2.55 6.38
CA PRO A 141 5.87 -1.57 5.31
C PRO A 141 4.55 -0.81 5.34
N TRP A 142 4.68 0.50 5.37
CA TRP A 142 3.59 1.44 5.31
C TRP A 142 3.34 1.74 3.83
N ALA A 143 2.10 2.02 3.50
CA ALA A 143 1.77 2.57 2.19
C ALA A 143 1.84 4.09 2.31
N GLN A 144 2.80 4.71 1.60
CA GLN A 144 2.91 6.16 1.48
C GLN A 144 2.35 6.63 0.14
N ILE A 145 1.60 7.72 0.17
CA ILE A 145 1.26 8.51 -1.02
C ILE A 145 1.67 9.95 -0.75
N ASP A 146 2.52 10.47 -1.61
CA ASP A 146 3.04 11.83 -1.56
C ASP A 146 2.25 12.71 -2.51
N VAL A 147 1.57 13.71 -1.95
CA VAL A 147 0.73 14.65 -2.69
C VAL A 147 1.47 15.97 -2.82
N PHE A 148 1.98 16.26 -4.02
CA PHE A 148 2.74 17.45 -4.33
C PHE A 148 1.82 18.57 -4.84
N TYR A 149 1.84 19.70 -4.14
CA TYR A 149 1.14 20.90 -4.59
C TYR A 149 1.90 21.53 -5.75
N THR A 150 1.22 21.74 -6.86
CA THR A 150 1.83 22.12 -8.13
C THR A 150 1.24 23.41 -8.69
N SER A 151 2.11 24.33 -9.08
CA SER A 151 1.81 25.54 -9.84
C SER A 151 2.37 25.43 -11.25
N VAL A 152 1.99 26.36 -12.12
CA VAL A 152 2.55 26.52 -13.46
C VAL A 152 3.26 27.87 -13.50
N ASP A 153 4.53 27.88 -13.90
CA ASP A 153 5.29 29.12 -14.03
C ASP A 153 4.93 29.88 -15.32
N GLU A 154 5.47 31.10 -15.47
CA GLU A 154 5.20 31.96 -16.64
C GLU A 154 5.62 31.33 -17.98
N ALA A 155 6.56 30.37 -17.94
CA ALA A 155 7.03 29.64 -19.11
C ALA A 155 6.17 28.40 -19.43
N GLY A 156 5.15 28.11 -18.63
CA GLY A 156 4.23 26.99 -18.85
C GLY A 156 4.73 25.67 -18.27
N PHE A 157 5.71 25.69 -17.37
CA PHE A 157 6.25 24.50 -16.74
C PHE A 157 5.72 24.29 -15.33
N ILE A 158 5.51 23.04 -14.95
CA ILE A 158 5.05 22.70 -13.60
C ILE A 158 6.16 22.91 -12.57
N ARG A 159 5.78 23.43 -11.39
CA ARG A 159 6.65 23.66 -10.23
C ARG A 159 5.96 23.19 -8.96
N ASN A 160 6.73 22.69 -8.01
CA ASN A 160 6.21 22.49 -6.66
C ASN A 160 6.15 23.84 -5.92
N LEU A 161 5.08 24.10 -5.17
CA LEU A 161 4.89 25.37 -4.44
C LEU A 161 5.99 25.67 -3.41
N SER A 162 6.73 24.67 -2.95
CA SER A 162 7.80 24.83 -1.96
C SER A 162 9.07 24.05 -2.34
N ASN A 163 9.30 23.82 -3.63
CA ASN A 163 10.47 23.10 -4.15
C ASN A 163 10.66 21.69 -3.58
N TRP A 164 9.57 21.03 -3.19
CA TRP A 164 9.59 19.63 -2.77
C TRP A 164 9.63 18.70 -3.99
N GLY A 165 10.39 17.60 -3.88
CA GLY A 165 10.64 16.68 -4.99
C GLY A 165 11.56 17.27 -6.07
N MET A 166 11.89 16.49 -7.09
CA MET A 166 12.85 16.94 -8.13
C MET A 166 12.19 17.54 -9.39
N TYR A 167 10.89 17.30 -9.61
CA TYR A 167 10.22 17.67 -10.87
C TYR A 167 10.16 19.19 -11.12
N HIS A 168 10.19 20.01 -10.06
CA HIS A 168 10.23 21.46 -10.17
C HIS A 168 11.49 21.99 -10.89
N THR A 169 12.52 21.18 -11.08
CA THR A 169 13.75 21.53 -11.82
C THR A 169 13.80 20.98 -13.24
N LYS A 170 12.79 20.18 -13.65
CA LYS A 170 12.88 19.38 -14.88
C LYS A 170 12.15 20.00 -16.07
N GLU A 171 11.59 21.20 -15.94
CA GLU A 171 10.94 21.90 -17.07
C GLU A 171 9.86 21.05 -17.77
N VAL A 172 9.05 20.31 -17.01
CA VAL A 172 7.93 19.52 -17.55
C VAL A 172 6.77 20.46 -17.91
N PRO A 173 6.30 20.51 -19.18
CA PRO A 173 5.21 21.39 -19.59
C PRO A 173 3.86 20.97 -18.99
N GLU A 174 3.00 21.93 -18.62
CA GLU A 174 1.62 21.61 -18.18
C GLU A 174 0.84 20.82 -19.25
N THR A 175 1.11 21.09 -20.53
CA THR A 175 0.49 20.40 -21.67
C THR A 175 0.81 18.92 -21.74
N TRP A 176 1.87 18.45 -21.09
CA TRP A 176 2.16 17.03 -20.94
C TRP A 176 1.32 16.39 -19.83
N VAL A 177 0.90 17.18 -18.85
CA VAL A 177 0.19 16.70 -17.66
C VAL A 177 -1.31 16.62 -17.93
N ARG A 178 -1.94 17.77 -18.24
CA ARG A 178 -3.39 17.90 -18.36
C ARG A 178 -3.89 17.55 -19.77
N PRO A 179 -5.11 17.02 -19.92
CA PRO A 179 -6.08 16.64 -18.89
C PRO A 179 -5.76 15.30 -18.18
N GLY A 180 -4.67 14.65 -18.57
CA GLY A 180 -4.25 13.33 -18.10
C GLY A 180 -4.96 12.19 -18.81
N THR A 181 -4.42 10.99 -18.62
CA THR A 181 -5.01 9.75 -19.13
C THR A 181 -5.05 8.69 -18.03
N PHE A 182 -5.97 7.73 -18.14
CA PHE A 182 -6.05 6.62 -17.19
C PHE A 182 -5.27 5.42 -17.71
N ILE A 183 -4.45 4.83 -16.86
CA ILE A 183 -3.74 3.58 -17.10
C ILE A 183 -4.12 2.51 -16.07
N HIS A 184 -3.84 1.24 -16.37
CA HIS A 184 -4.05 0.13 -15.44
C HIS A 184 -2.73 -0.32 -14.83
N LEU A 185 -2.55 -0.06 -13.53
CA LEU A 185 -1.37 -0.46 -12.75
C LEU A 185 -1.73 -1.70 -11.94
N ASP A 186 -1.36 -2.87 -12.46
CA ASP A 186 -1.64 -4.18 -11.85
C ASP A 186 -3.12 -4.41 -11.50
N SER A 187 -3.56 -4.04 -10.28
CA SER A 187 -4.89 -4.33 -9.71
C SER A 187 -5.79 -3.10 -9.55
N PHE A 188 -5.30 -1.92 -9.95
CA PHE A 188 -6.03 -0.66 -9.91
C PHE A 188 -5.74 0.20 -11.13
N ARG A 189 -6.55 1.25 -11.33
CA ARG A 189 -6.31 2.27 -12.34
C ARG A 189 -5.88 3.57 -11.65
N ALA A 190 -5.08 4.37 -12.34
CA ALA A 190 -4.69 5.70 -11.87
C ALA A 190 -4.70 6.69 -13.03
N ARG A 191 -4.95 7.96 -12.74
CA ARG A 191 -4.74 9.05 -13.70
C ARG A 191 -3.26 9.40 -13.72
N VAL A 192 -2.64 9.42 -14.89
CA VAL A 192 -1.26 9.85 -15.14
C VAL A 192 -1.24 11.03 -16.11
N PHE A 193 -0.06 11.57 -16.38
CA PHE A 193 0.15 12.63 -17.38
C PHE A 193 -0.36 12.22 -18.76
N SER A 194 -0.90 13.15 -19.55
CA SER A 194 -1.30 12.90 -20.95
C SER A 194 -0.15 12.31 -21.78
N ASN A 195 1.06 12.86 -21.59
CA ASN A 195 2.28 12.48 -22.30
C ASN A 195 3.29 11.82 -21.35
N TYR A 196 2.83 10.87 -20.53
CA TYR A 196 3.65 10.20 -19.51
C TYR A 196 4.90 9.51 -20.07
N GLU A 197 4.89 9.03 -21.31
CA GLU A 197 6.09 8.44 -21.93
C GLU A 197 7.17 9.49 -22.24
N ASP A 198 6.76 10.67 -22.70
CA ASP A 198 7.67 11.80 -22.97
C ASP A 198 8.25 12.32 -21.66
N ASP A 199 7.42 12.45 -20.62
CA ASP A 199 7.84 12.78 -19.25
C ASP A 199 8.91 11.80 -18.76
N ILE A 200 8.62 10.49 -18.78
CA ILE A 200 9.57 9.48 -18.30
C ILE A 200 10.85 9.46 -19.13
N ARG A 201 10.76 9.62 -20.45
CA ARG A 201 11.93 9.73 -21.31
C ARG A 201 12.77 10.97 -21.00
N HIS A 202 12.13 12.08 -20.72
CA HIS A 202 12.78 13.35 -20.37
C HIS A 202 13.46 13.27 -19.01
N GLU A 203 12.77 12.73 -18.00
CA GLU A 203 13.27 12.68 -16.63
C GLU A 203 14.29 11.56 -16.39
N TYR A 204 14.07 10.38 -16.96
CA TYR A 204 14.83 9.15 -16.65
C TYR A 204 15.57 8.56 -17.87
N GLY A 205 15.29 9.04 -19.07
CA GLY A 205 15.87 8.52 -20.31
C GLY A 205 15.16 7.28 -20.84
N ASN A 206 15.85 6.49 -21.68
CA ASN A 206 15.28 5.27 -22.24
C ASN A 206 15.29 4.13 -21.20
N VAL A 207 14.28 4.11 -20.33
CA VAL A 207 14.09 3.11 -19.27
C VAL A 207 13.74 1.71 -19.80
N ALA A 208 13.28 1.60 -21.05
CA ALA A 208 13.02 0.30 -21.68
C ALA A 208 14.33 -0.45 -21.99
N ALA A 209 15.39 0.28 -22.38
CA ALA A 209 16.67 -0.32 -22.77
C ALA A 209 17.79 -0.19 -21.73
N ASN A 210 17.59 0.62 -20.67
CA ASN A 210 18.63 0.93 -19.70
C ASN A 210 18.11 0.82 -18.27
N ILE A 211 18.97 0.33 -17.37
CA ILE A 211 18.73 0.34 -15.94
C ILE A 211 19.35 1.60 -15.37
N VAL A 212 18.51 2.46 -14.83
CA VAL A 212 18.93 3.74 -14.26
C VAL A 212 18.52 3.76 -12.79
N VAL A 213 19.50 3.66 -11.90
CA VAL A 213 19.29 3.70 -10.46
C VAL A 213 19.42 5.13 -9.99
N HIS A 214 18.30 5.72 -9.61
CA HIS A 214 18.22 7.01 -8.94
C HIS A 214 17.94 6.79 -7.45
N SER A 215 18.61 7.58 -6.60
CA SER A 215 18.25 7.72 -5.19
C SER A 215 18.15 9.20 -4.92
N HIS A 216 16.93 9.74 -4.77
CA HIS A 216 16.48 11.04 -4.23
C HIS A 216 17.23 12.35 -4.59
N ASP A 217 18.54 12.31 -4.84
CA ASP A 217 19.40 13.42 -5.25
C ASP A 217 20.59 12.96 -6.13
N LYS A 218 20.80 11.66 -6.33
CA LYS A 218 21.98 11.10 -7.04
C LYS A 218 21.58 10.00 -8.01
N VAL A 219 22.12 10.08 -9.23
CA VAL A 219 22.25 8.89 -10.08
C VAL A 219 23.31 8.02 -9.44
N ALA A 220 22.89 6.94 -8.80
CA ALA A 220 23.80 6.00 -8.17
C ALA A 220 24.47 5.10 -9.21
N LEU A 221 23.75 4.74 -10.28
CA LEU A 221 24.24 3.83 -11.31
C LEU A 221 23.45 3.96 -12.62
N LYS A 222 24.14 3.97 -13.77
CA LYS A 222 23.54 3.79 -15.11
C LYS A 222 24.16 2.57 -15.76
N LEU A 223 23.36 1.53 -15.99
CA LEU A 223 23.77 0.35 -16.75
C LEU A 223 23.06 0.39 -18.11
N MET A 224 23.85 0.70 -19.14
CA MET A 224 23.36 0.82 -20.51
C MET A 224 23.22 -0.56 -21.17
N GLY A 225 22.16 -0.78 -21.93
CA GLY A 225 21.95 -2.04 -22.66
C GLY A 225 21.85 -3.27 -21.75
N SER A 226 21.29 -3.09 -20.55
CA SER A 226 21.18 -4.14 -19.56
C SER A 226 19.96 -5.01 -19.78
N ASP A 227 20.11 -6.28 -19.48
CA ASP A 227 19.03 -7.26 -19.51
C ASP A 227 18.16 -7.11 -18.24
N TRP A 228 16.98 -6.53 -18.42
CA TRP A 228 16.00 -6.36 -17.36
C TRP A 228 15.52 -7.69 -16.79
N GLU A 229 15.40 -8.75 -17.60
CA GLU A 229 15.00 -10.07 -17.11
C GLU A 229 16.07 -10.62 -16.17
N LYS A 230 17.34 -10.47 -16.54
CA LYS A 230 18.45 -10.83 -15.66
C LYS A 230 18.47 -10.00 -14.38
N PHE A 231 18.24 -8.69 -14.45
CA PHE A 231 18.21 -7.84 -13.26
C PHE A 231 17.07 -8.23 -12.32
N GLU A 232 15.86 -8.44 -12.83
CA GLU A 232 14.71 -8.87 -12.03
C GLU A 232 14.94 -10.27 -11.44
N PHE A 233 15.54 -11.19 -12.22
CA PHE A 233 15.96 -12.50 -11.71
C PHE A 233 16.98 -12.38 -10.57
N ASP A 234 18.02 -11.57 -10.73
CA ASP A 234 19.05 -11.36 -9.71
C ASP A 234 18.46 -10.66 -8.46
N TYR A 235 17.51 -9.73 -8.65
CA TYR A 235 16.77 -9.09 -7.56
C TYR A 235 15.91 -10.10 -6.79
N ASP A 236 15.12 -10.92 -7.49
CA ASP A 236 14.31 -11.96 -6.86
C ASP A 236 15.17 -13.05 -6.19
N ALA A 237 16.30 -13.42 -6.80
CA ALA A 237 17.28 -14.31 -6.20
C ALA A 237 17.86 -13.72 -4.91
N LEU A 238 18.28 -12.46 -4.95
CA LEU A 238 18.77 -11.75 -3.76
C LEU A 238 17.70 -11.74 -2.67
N LEU A 239 16.46 -11.36 -3.00
CA LEU A 239 15.38 -11.36 -2.03
C LEU A 239 15.14 -12.76 -1.44
N SER A 240 15.10 -13.82 -2.27
CA SER A 240 14.88 -15.19 -1.79
C SER A 240 15.97 -15.71 -0.84
N THR A 241 17.21 -15.21 -0.94
CA THR A 241 18.30 -15.57 -0.03
C THR A 241 18.31 -14.75 1.26
N ARG A 242 17.71 -13.55 1.25
CA ARG A 242 17.68 -12.60 2.37
C ARG A 242 16.37 -12.65 3.16
N VAL A 243 15.31 -13.14 2.54
CA VAL A 243 13.95 -13.13 3.05
C VAL A 243 13.42 -14.55 3.16
N ARG A 244 12.88 -14.92 4.31
CA ARG A 244 12.14 -16.18 4.44
C ARG A 244 10.74 -15.99 3.84
N GLY A 245 10.33 -16.91 2.98
CA GLY A 245 8.99 -16.88 2.39
C GLY A 245 7.90 -17.48 3.27
N ILE A 246 8.25 -18.04 4.43
CA ILE A 246 7.34 -18.70 5.37
C ILE A 246 7.86 -18.51 6.81
N PRO A 247 6.97 -18.55 7.83
CA PRO A 247 7.37 -18.53 9.24
C PRO A 247 8.40 -19.62 9.60
N PRO A 248 9.36 -19.36 10.51
CA PRO A 248 10.37 -20.34 10.94
C PRO A 248 9.82 -21.70 11.38
N SER A 249 8.64 -21.72 12.02
CA SER A 249 8.00 -22.94 12.50
C SER A 249 7.30 -23.75 11.40
N LEU A 250 7.20 -23.21 10.18
CA LEU A 250 6.52 -23.87 9.05
C LEU A 250 7.51 -24.41 8.01
N SER A 251 7.07 -25.43 7.28
CA SER A 251 7.78 -25.94 6.10
C SER A 251 6.86 -25.90 4.88
N ARG A 252 7.44 -25.75 3.69
CA ARG A 252 6.68 -25.79 2.43
C ARG A 252 5.89 -27.09 2.28
N LYS A 253 6.47 -28.22 2.72
CA LYS A 253 5.80 -29.52 2.71
C LYS A 253 4.53 -29.50 3.55
N ARG A 254 4.62 -29.04 4.81
CA ARG A 254 3.45 -28.96 5.70
C ARG A 254 2.36 -28.03 5.15
N LEU A 255 2.74 -26.87 4.62
CA LEU A 255 1.79 -25.95 3.97
C LEU A 255 1.11 -26.58 2.75
N ALA A 256 1.84 -27.37 1.95
CA ALA A 256 1.27 -28.07 0.80
C ALA A 256 0.32 -29.21 1.19
N GLU A 257 0.53 -29.82 2.36
CA GLU A 257 -0.31 -30.89 2.93
C GLU A 257 -1.47 -30.35 3.78
N PHE A 258 -1.51 -29.03 4.03
CA PHE A 258 -2.52 -28.41 4.88
C PHE A 258 -3.91 -28.50 4.26
N VAL A 259 -4.85 -29.04 5.04
CA VAL A 259 -6.28 -29.07 4.71
C VAL A 259 -7.04 -28.56 5.93
N PRO A 260 -7.76 -27.44 5.85
CA PRO A 260 -8.48 -26.89 6.99
C PRO A 260 -9.71 -27.73 7.34
N ASP A 261 -9.94 -27.95 8.64
CA ASP A 261 -11.20 -28.45 9.16
C ASP A 261 -12.08 -27.27 9.59
N ALA A 262 -13.18 -27.05 8.87
CA ALA A 262 -14.11 -25.95 9.11
C ALA A 262 -14.72 -25.94 10.54
N ASN A 263 -14.68 -27.05 11.27
CA ASN A 263 -15.19 -27.14 12.64
C ASN A 263 -14.16 -26.74 13.69
N ARG A 264 -12.86 -26.77 13.35
CA ARG A 264 -11.79 -26.42 14.27
C ARG A 264 -11.63 -24.92 14.33
N ARG A 265 -11.73 -24.40 15.56
CA ARG A 265 -11.65 -22.98 15.88
C ARG A 265 -10.51 -22.75 16.86
N PHE A 266 -9.89 -21.58 16.75
CA PHE A 266 -8.89 -21.11 17.69
C PHE A 266 -9.08 -19.62 17.91
N GLU A 267 -9.02 -19.20 19.16
CA GLU A 267 -8.96 -17.80 19.55
C GLU A 267 -7.56 -17.55 20.11
N THR A 268 -6.86 -16.59 19.51
CA THR A 268 -5.48 -16.27 19.89
C THR A 268 -5.45 -15.56 21.24
N SER A 269 -4.33 -15.62 21.96
CA SER A 269 -4.06 -14.65 23.01
C SER A 269 -3.58 -13.33 22.40
N ALA A 270 -3.77 -12.21 23.10
CA ALA A 270 -3.42 -10.89 22.57
C ALA A 270 -1.91 -10.69 22.32
N ASP A 271 -1.07 -11.44 23.04
CA ASP A 271 0.39 -11.46 22.98
C ASP A 271 0.95 -12.56 22.07
N GLU A 272 0.10 -13.41 21.49
CA GLU A 272 0.56 -14.47 20.60
C GLU A 272 1.17 -13.86 19.33
N ASN A 273 2.39 -14.31 19.00
CA ASN A 273 3.12 -13.80 17.84
C ASN A 273 2.71 -14.54 16.55
N PHE A 274 3.06 -13.94 15.41
CA PHE A 274 2.69 -14.46 14.09
C PHE A 274 3.15 -15.90 13.81
N ASP A 275 4.38 -16.27 14.19
CA ASP A 275 4.92 -17.61 13.94
C ASP A 275 4.16 -18.68 14.73
N ALA A 276 3.85 -18.39 16.00
CA ALA A 276 3.05 -19.27 16.85
C ALA A 276 1.64 -19.47 16.27
N ILE A 277 0.94 -18.39 15.90
CA ILE A 277 -0.39 -18.47 15.29
C ILE A 277 -0.34 -19.30 14.00
N ALA A 278 0.61 -19.01 13.11
CA ALA A 278 0.72 -19.71 11.83
C ALA A 278 1.05 -21.20 12.01
N LYS A 279 1.88 -21.54 13.00
CA LYS A 279 2.16 -22.92 13.39
C LYS A 279 0.89 -23.63 13.86
N THR A 280 0.15 -23.05 14.80
CA THR A 280 -1.08 -23.62 15.35
C THR A 280 -2.12 -23.85 14.26
N ILE A 281 -2.31 -22.87 13.35
CA ILE A 281 -3.19 -23.04 12.18
C ILE A 281 -2.84 -24.29 11.38
N CYS A 282 -1.56 -24.43 11.04
CA CYS A 282 -1.10 -25.51 10.19
C CYS A 282 -1.15 -26.88 10.88
N GLU A 283 -0.70 -26.97 12.13
CA GLU A 283 -0.60 -28.25 12.87
C GLU A 283 -1.96 -28.76 13.33
N ASP A 284 -2.85 -27.85 13.74
CA ASP A 284 -4.17 -28.21 14.25
C ASP A 284 -5.25 -28.22 13.16
N ALA A 285 -4.88 -28.03 11.88
CA ALA A 285 -5.80 -28.01 10.75
C ALA A 285 -6.97 -27.04 10.97
N LEU A 286 -6.68 -25.84 11.50
CA LEU A 286 -7.73 -24.88 11.86
C LEU A 286 -8.46 -24.37 10.62
N GLY A 287 -9.79 -24.32 10.69
CA GLY A 287 -10.63 -23.69 9.65
C GLY A 287 -11.11 -22.29 10.01
N HIS A 288 -11.02 -21.91 11.29
CA HIS A 288 -11.42 -20.59 11.79
C HIS A 288 -10.43 -20.11 12.86
N VAL A 289 -9.96 -18.87 12.73
CA VAL A 289 -9.09 -18.22 13.71
C VAL A 289 -9.65 -16.84 14.06
N THR A 290 -9.79 -16.57 15.36
CA THR A 290 -10.14 -15.25 15.89
C THR A 290 -8.89 -14.59 16.44
N LEU A 291 -8.48 -13.47 15.82
CA LEU A 291 -7.33 -12.66 16.20
C LEU A 291 -7.75 -11.61 17.23
N THR A 292 -7.18 -11.66 18.42
CA THR A 292 -7.59 -10.81 19.57
C THR A 292 -6.62 -9.68 19.90
N GLY A 293 -5.37 -9.75 19.43
CA GLY A 293 -4.34 -8.74 19.69
C GLY A 293 -4.39 -7.56 18.72
N ALA A 294 -4.08 -6.36 19.23
CA ALA A 294 -4.13 -5.11 18.48
C ALA A 294 -3.33 -5.14 17.17
N ASP A 295 -2.13 -5.73 17.21
CA ASP A 295 -1.23 -5.82 16.06
C ASP A 295 -1.49 -7.06 15.18
N GLN A 296 -2.25 -8.04 15.68
CA GLN A 296 -2.57 -9.26 14.93
C GLN A 296 -3.46 -8.94 13.71
N SER A 297 -4.23 -7.85 13.78
CA SER A 297 -5.02 -7.34 12.65
C SER A 297 -4.17 -6.99 11.41
N PHE A 298 -2.87 -6.69 11.58
CA PHE A 298 -1.96 -6.46 10.44
C PHE A 298 -1.59 -7.75 9.71
N TRP A 299 -1.69 -8.90 10.38
CA TRP A 299 -1.24 -10.18 9.86
C TRP A 299 -2.27 -10.88 9.00
N VAL A 300 -3.49 -10.36 8.92
CA VAL A 300 -4.59 -10.97 8.17
C VAL A 300 -4.25 -11.21 6.71
N LEU A 301 -3.48 -10.31 6.10
CA LEU A 301 -3.04 -10.44 4.72
C LEU A 301 -2.07 -11.62 4.57
N ASP A 302 -1.04 -11.68 5.42
CA ASP A 302 -0.05 -12.75 5.40
C ASP A 302 -0.65 -14.12 5.78
N LEU A 303 -1.54 -14.16 6.78
CA LEU A 303 -2.29 -15.35 7.16
C LEU A 303 -3.19 -15.83 6.01
N LYS A 304 -3.91 -14.93 5.32
CA LYS A 304 -4.70 -15.30 4.15
C LYS A 304 -3.85 -15.79 2.99
N ARG A 305 -2.60 -15.35 2.87
CA ARG A 305 -1.70 -15.88 1.83
C ARG A 305 -1.23 -17.29 2.17
N LEU A 306 -0.83 -17.53 3.42
CA LEU A 306 -0.40 -18.86 3.87
C LEU A 306 -1.58 -19.85 3.89
N PHE A 307 -2.76 -19.37 4.29
CA PHE A 307 -3.94 -20.18 4.56
C PHE A 307 -5.21 -19.57 3.91
N PRO A 308 -5.30 -19.54 2.57
CA PRO A 308 -6.36 -18.82 1.85
C PRO A 308 -7.78 -19.31 2.16
N SER A 309 -7.91 -20.57 2.57
CA SER A 309 -9.17 -21.23 2.93
C SER A 309 -9.57 -21.07 4.39
N VAL A 310 -8.70 -20.54 5.25
CA VAL A 310 -9.00 -20.33 6.69
C VAL A 310 -9.80 -19.06 6.86
N LYS A 311 -10.86 -19.12 7.69
CA LYS A 311 -11.64 -17.94 8.06
C LYS A 311 -10.92 -17.17 9.16
N LEU A 312 -10.66 -15.89 8.91
CA LEU A 312 -10.05 -14.97 9.85
C LEU A 312 -11.10 -13.99 10.37
N GLU A 313 -11.29 -14.03 11.67
CA GLU A 313 -12.08 -13.07 12.42
C GLU A 313 -11.15 -12.16 13.22
N VAL A 314 -11.47 -10.87 13.32
CA VAL A 314 -10.67 -9.90 14.09
C VAL A 314 -11.54 -9.30 15.18
N LEU A 315 -11.09 -9.37 16.43
CA LEU A 315 -11.66 -8.61 17.53
C LEU A 315 -11.13 -7.18 17.47
N ILE A 316 -12.06 -6.22 17.46
CA ILE A 316 -11.78 -4.79 17.43
C ILE A 316 -12.21 -4.20 18.77
N GLY A 317 -11.22 -3.88 19.60
CA GLY A 317 -11.39 -3.33 20.94
C GLY A 317 -11.25 -1.81 21.02
N THR A 318 -10.57 -1.18 20.06
CA THR A 318 -10.23 0.25 20.11
C THR A 318 -10.56 1.01 18.83
N GLU A 319 -10.67 2.34 18.91
CA GLU A 319 -10.84 3.21 17.72
C GLU A 319 -9.68 3.03 16.73
N ARG A 320 -8.46 2.88 17.24
CA ARG A 320 -7.26 2.66 16.43
C ARG A 320 -7.35 1.36 15.64
N GLU A 321 -7.78 0.27 16.27
CA GLU A 321 -8.01 -1.02 15.61
C GLU A 321 -9.16 -0.93 14.59
N ALA A 322 -10.24 -0.22 14.91
CA ALA A 322 -11.37 -0.04 14.01
C ALA A 322 -10.93 0.59 12.69
N LYS A 323 -10.20 1.71 12.78
CA LYS A 323 -9.64 2.42 11.63
C LYS A 323 -8.70 1.55 10.78
N ARG A 324 -7.82 0.77 11.43
CA ARG A 324 -6.86 -0.12 10.75
C ARG A 324 -7.52 -1.31 10.06
N ALA A 325 -8.50 -1.93 10.72
CA ALA A 325 -9.20 -3.09 10.16
C ALA A 325 -9.90 -2.74 8.85
N VAL A 326 -10.31 -1.48 8.66
CA VAL A 326 -10.87 -1.02 7.37
C VAL A 326 -9.84 -1.07 6.24
N HIS A 327 -8.58 -0.65 6.49
CA HIS A 327 -7.52 -0.67 5.45
C HIS A 327 -7.26 -2.08 4.91
N LEU A 328 -7.40 -3.09 5.77
CA LEU A 328 -7.19 -4.51 5.46
C LEU A 328 -8.49 -5.30 5.33
N ARG A 329 -9.65 -4.63 5.24
CA ARG A 329 -10.98 -5.26 5.27
C ARG A 329 -11.15 -6.38 4.24
N ARG A 330 -10.52 -6.23 3.07
CA ARG A 330 -10.58 -7.22 1.99
C ARG A 330 -10.04 -8.60 2.41
N PHE A 331 -9.18 -8.66 3.43
CA PHE A 331 -8.53 -9.88 3.92
C PHE A 331 -9.15 -10.42 5.22
N ILE A 332 -10.13 -9.71 5.79
CA ILE A 332 -10.84 -10.07 7.02
C ILE A 332 -12.18 -10.71 6.65
N ASP A 333 -12.53 -11.89 7.17
CA ASP A 333 -13.83 -12.50 6.86
C ASP A 333 -14.95 -11.93 7.73
N SER A 334 -14.71 -11.79 9.04
CA SER A 334 -15.63 -11.21 10.00
C SER A 334 -14.92 -10.36 11.06
N VAL A 335 -15.69 -9.51 11.74
CA VAL A 335 -15.20 -8.64 12.82
C VAL A 335 -16.08 -8.79 14.04
N GLN A 336 -15.46 -8.85 15.22
CA GLN A 336 -16.11 -8.71 16.51
C GLN A 336 -15.75 -7.35 17.11
N PHE A 337 -16.60 -6.84 17.99
CA PHE A 337 -16.39 -5.53 18.62
C PHE A 337 -16.51 -5.67 20.13
N SER A 338 -15.64 -4.98 20.86
CA SER A 338 -15.75 -4.85 22.32
C SER A 338 -17.05 -4.18 22.74
N ASP A 339 -17.50 -3.16 22.00
CA ASP A 339 -18.72 -2.42 22.29
C ASP A 339 -19.34 -1.73 21.05
N PRO A 340 -20.61 -1.25 21.15
CA PRO A 340 -21.32 -0.61 20.02
C PRO A 340 -20.69 0.68 19.50
N THR A 341 -19.94 1.41 20.31
CA THR A 341 -19.23 2.65 19.91
C THR A 341 -18.12 2.33 18.94
N ILE A 342 -17.31 1.31 19.25
CA ILE A 342 -16.22 0.86 18.37
C ILE A 342 -16.78 0.28 17.06
N ARG A 343 -17.90 -0.46 17.13
CA ARG A 343 -18.62 -0.89 15.91
C ARG A 343 -18.99 0.29 15.03
N LYS A 344 -19.60 1.33 15.60
CA LYS A 344 -20.01 2.51 14.86
C LYS A 344 -18.83 3.20 14.17
N ILE A 345 -17.71 3.37 14.87
CA ILE A 345 -16.48 3.96 14.30
C ILE A 345 -16.02 3.16 13.09
N TYR A 346 -15.94 1.83 13.21
CA TYR A 346 -15.53 0.96 12.11
C TYR A 346 -16.49 1.05 10.91
N GLU A 347 -17.80 1.04 11.16
CA GLU A 347 -18.83 1.16 10.11
C GLU A 347 -18.77 2.52 9.39
N ASP A 348 -18.58 3.61 10.13
CA ASP A 348 -18.42 4.95 9.58
C ASP A 348 -17.15 5.05 8.71
N CYS A 349 -16.03 4.49 9.18
CA CYS A 349 -14.78 4.40 8.42
C CYS A 349 -14.93 3.54 7.16
N LEU A 350 -15.66 2.42 7.26
CA LEU A 350 -15.92 1.54 6.13
C LEU A 350 -16.78 2.23 5.07
N LEU A 351 -17.84 2.94 5.47
CA LEU A 351 -18.71 3.70 4.55
C LEU A 351 -17.97 4.84 3.85
N ALA A 352 -17.02 5.46 4.54
CA ALA A 352 -16.17 6.47 3.95
C ALA A 352 -15.26 5.88 2.85
N ASN A 353 -14.76 4.64 3.03
CA ASN A 353 -13.91 3.93 2.08
C ASN A 353 -14.66 3.14 0.98
N ASP A 354 -15.86 2.62 1.26
CA ASP A 354 -16.64 1.70 0.42
C ASP A 354 -18.02 2.30 0.10
N THR A 355 -18.29 2.65 -1.15
CA THR A 355 -19.67 3.00 -1.55
C THR A 355 -20.18 2.23 -2.76
N THR A 356 -20.40 0.93 -2.56
CA THR A 356 -21.62 0.30 -3.10
C THR A 356 -22.87 0.65 -2.30
N ILE A 357 -22.76 1.34 -1.15
CA ILE A 357 -23.91 1.88 -0.41
C ILE A 357 -24.16 3.33 -0.87
N SER A 358 -24.65 3.45 -2.11
CA SER A 358 -25.39 4.64 -2.53
C SER A 358 -26.67 4.71 -1.68
N ARG A 359 -26.87 5.86 -1.03
CA ARG A 359 -28.16 6.42 -0.59
C ARG A 359 -29.27 5.38 -0.31
N ARG A 360 -29.50 5.06 0.96
CA ARG A 360 -30.89 4.80 1.37
C ARG A 360 -31.69 6.07 1.12
N SER A 361 -32.46 5.99 0.04
CA SER A 361 -33.60 6.83 -0.33
C SER A 361 -34.27 7.47 0.88
N GLY A 362 -34.25 8.80 0.91
CA GLY A 362 -35.44 9.52 1.36
C GLY A 362 -36.52 9.31 0.31
N SER A 363 -37.60 8.64 0.70
CA SER A 363 -38.96 8.77 0.15
C SER A 363 -39.88 7.76 0.84
N THR A 364 -40.45 8.17 1.97
CA THR A 364 -41.90 8.39 2.19
C THR A 364 -42.09 8.94 3.58
#